data_AF-A0A7C4MS08-F1
#
_entry.id   AF-A0A7C4MS08-F1
#
_cell.length_a   1.000
_cell.length_b   1.000
_cell.length_c   1.000
_cell.angle_alpha   90.00
_cell.angle_beta   90.00
_cell.angle_gamma   90.00
#
_symmetry.space_group_name_H-M   'P 1'
#
loop_
_entity.id
_entity.type
_entity.pdbx_description
1 polymer ?
#
loop_
_entity_poly.entity_id
_entity_poly.type
_entity_poly.pdbx_seq_one_letter_code
_entity_poly.pdbx_strand_id
1 'polypeptide(L)'
;MRHEYPLAIKTLKEAIQQAEEAGLLGMNILGTGFDFTVQIREGAGAFVCGEATSLVASIEGKRGFPHARPPRASEVGGGPWGFPANLNNVETFACVPPIIEKGADWFLGIGTQGSPGTKVFSLAGKVKNTGLVEVPMGITLREIIFDIGGGIIGNKKFKAVQTGGPSGGCIPEQHLDLPVDFDSLWKVGSIMGSGGMVVMDEDTCMVDVAKYFLAFTQEESCGKCPPCRVGTYQMLLILQKITAGEGEKGDIEELERIGNLVIAGSLCGLGKSAPNPVLTTIRYFRDEYEEHIHQKYCRANVCNLGVFTINQEECILCGLCKQACAFDAVRETRKGFFIDHDYCTHCKACYRACPVHAVKIVKKAFVRLEEELRLPVESLEFIERRRKMTLKDILESRPYEVVAITKDHTVSDAVTLMREKNVSGLFIVDEKRQLVSIFTERDIVRCVYDNIPTSEKLENLIMRDIITFDPGTDVSTAISLASRKRIRHLPVVENKTIVGMITFRDLVSYLLPEICFMADTM
;
A
#
# COMPACT_ATOMS: atom_id res chain seq x y z
N MET A 1 11.97 30.84 -13.97
CA MET A 1 11.62 29.85 -15.03
C MET A 1 12.63 28.72 -15.00
N ARG A 2 12.19 27.48 -15.18
CA ARG A 2 13.10 26.33 -15.35
C ARG A 2 13.83 26.42 -16.69
N HIS A 3 15.13 26.10 -16.71
CA HIS A 3 15.94 26.23 -17.93
C HIS A 3 15.54 25.21 -19.00
N GLU A 4 14.96 24.10 -18.56
CA GLU A 4 14.44 23.02 -19.40
C GLU A 4 13.27 23.45 -20.31
N TYR A 5 12.74 24.68 -20.16
CA TYR A 5 11.61 25.20 -20.93
C TYR A 5 12.00 26.35 -21.88
N PRO A 6 12.88 26.13 -22.87
CA PRO A 6 13.40 27.18 -23.74
C PRO A 6 12.30 27.87 -24.56
N LEU A 7 11.30 27.12 -25.02
CA LEU A 7 10.17 27.67 -25.78
C LEU A 7 9.28 28.58 -24.92
N ALA A 8 9.01 28.17 -23.68
CA ALA A 8 8.22 28.99 -22.75
C ALA A 8 8.96 30.29 -22.38
N ILE A 9 10.29 30.21 -22.19
CA ILE A 9 11.13 31.39 -21.94
C ILE A 9 11.07 32.34 -23.13
N LYS A 10 11.23 31.83 -24.36
CA LYS A 10 11.14 32.64 -25.58
C LYS A 10 9.78 33.33 -25.69
N THR A 11 8.70 32.58 -25.54
CA THR A 11 7.32 33.09 -25.62
C THR A 11 7.05 34.15 -24.56
N LEU A 12 7.49 33.94 -23.31
CA LEU A 12 7.34 34.93 -22.24
C LEU A 12 8.17 36.19 -22.48
N LYS A 13 9.39 36.08 -23.03
CA LYS A 13 10.21 37.25 -23.39
C LYS A 13 9.49 38.11 -24.45
N GLU A 14 8.96 37.47 -25.49
CA GLU A 14 8.18 38.15 -26.54
C GLU A 14 6.91 38.80 -25.96
N ALA A 15 6.17 38.12 -25.08
CA ALA A 15 4.96 38.65 -24.45
C ALA A 15 5.23 39.84 -23.52
N ILE A 16 6.32 39.80 -22.74
CA ILE A 16 6.73 40.94 -21.88
C ILE A 16 7.05 42.15 -22.75
N GLN A 17 7.82 41.97 -23.83
CA GLN A 17 8.16 43.06 -24.74
C GLN A 17 6.89 43.68 -25.36
N GLN A 18 5.96 42.85 -25.84
CA GLN A 18 4.69 43.34 -26.40
C GLN A 18 3.86 44.11 -25.37
N ALA A 19 3.85 43.67 -24.11
CA ALA A 19 3.14 44.35 -23.04
C ALA A 19 3.79 45.68 -22.65
N GLU A 20 5.13 45.78 -22.69
CA GLU A 20 5.86 47.03 -22.51
C GLU A 20 5.56 48.02 -23.67
N GLU A 21 5.60 47.56 -24.92
CA GLU A 21 5.28 48.37 -26.10
C GLU A 21 3.83 48.88 -26.09
N ALA A 22 2.90 48.09 -25.55
CA ALA A 22 1.50 48.46 -25.37
C ALA A 22 1.23 49.36 -24.15
N GLY A 23 2.25 49.65 -23.32
CA GLY A 23 2.09 50.45 -22.09
C GLY A 23 1.34 49.73 -20.96
N LEU A 24 1.26 48.40 -21.03
CA LEU A 24 0.66 47.52 -20.00
C LEU A 24 1.66 47.07 -18.93
N LEU A 25 2.96 47.23 -19.20
CA LEU A 25 4.07 47.05 -18.27
C LEU A 25 5.01 48.25 -18.39
N GLY A 26 5.68 48.63 -17.29
CA GLY A 26 6.60 49.75 -17.24
C GLY A 26 6.22 50.78 -16.18
N MET A 27 6.59 52.03 -16.43
CA MET A 27 6.28 53.16 -15.55
C MET A 27 4.89 53.72 -15.88
N ASN A 28 4.13 54.07 -14.86
CA ASN A 28 2.82 54.69 -14.93
C ASN A 28 1.85 53.95 -15.89
N ILE A 29 1.62 52.66 -15.63
CA ILE A 29 0.82 51.76 -16.47
C ILE A 29 -0.55 52.38 -16.74
N LEU A 30 -0.87 52.56 -18.02
CA LEU A 30 -2.12 53.19 -18.50
C LEU A 30 -2.46 54.54 -17.84
N GLY A 31 -1.46 55.27 -17.32
CA GLY A 31 -1.67 56.55 -16.64
C GLY A 31 -2.24 56.47 -15.22
N THR A 32 -2.20 55.30 -14.58
CA THR A 32 -2.79 55.06 -13.25
C THR A 32 -1.94 55.54 -12.07
N GLY A 33 -0.69 55.92 -12.30
CA GLY A 33 0.31 56.25 -11.28
C GLY A 33 0.99 55.03 -10.66
N PHE A 34 0.77 53.83 -11.22
CA PHE A 34 1.35 52.58 -10.74
C PHE A 34 2.47 52.09 -11.68
N ASP A 35 3.63 51.76 -11.10
CA ASP A 35 4.79 51.24 -11.81
C ASP A 35 4.90 49.72 -11.58
N PHE A 36 5.01 48.94 -12.64
CA PHE A 36 5.22 47.49 -12.52
C PHE A 36 6.03 46.94 -13.68
N THR A 37 7.10 46.20 -13.34
CA THR A 37 8.02 45.60 -14.30
C THR A 37 8.19 44.12 -14.00
N VAL A 38 8.50 43.34 -15.03
CA VAL A 38 8.67 41.89 -14.91
C VAL A 38 10.03 41.51 -15.45
N GLN A 39 10.79 40.73 -14.68
CA GLN A 39 12.07 40.18 -15.11
C GLN A 39 12.03 38.66 -15.08
N ILE A 40 12.47 38.03 -16.16
CA ILE A 40 12.63 36.59 -16.22
C ILE A 40 13.98 36.20 -15.65
N ARG A 41 13.98 35.34 -14.63
CA ARG A 41 15.16 34.66 -14.12
C ARG A 41 15.10 33.18 -14.50
N GLU A 42 16.15 32.69 -15.14
CA GLU A 42 16.29 31.30 -15.55
C GLU A 42 17.01 30.51 -14.44
N GLY A 43 16.48 29.33 -14.08
CA GLY A 43 17.10 28.41 -13.13
C GLY A 43 18.18 27.55 -13.78
N ALA A 44 18.66 26.52 -13.09
CA ALA A 44 19.70 25.62 -13.59
C ALA A 44 19.35 24.13 -13.40
N GLY A 45 18.06 23.79 -13.42
CA GLY A 45 17.61 22.39 -13.43
C GLY A 45 17.63 21.65 -12.10
N ALA A 46 17.26 22.32 -11.01
CA ALA A 46 17.10 21.67 -9.70
C ALA A 46 15.63 21.69 -9.26
N PHE A 47 15.02 20.53 -9.02
CA PHE A 47 13.62 20.41 -8.64
C PHE A 47 13.33 21.08 -7.29
N VAL A 48 14.26 20.94 -6.32
CA VAL A 48 14.16 21.57 -5.00
C VAL A 48 14.04 23.09 -5.05
N CYS A 49 14.58 23.74 -6.09
CA CYS A 49 14.47 25.19 -6.28
C CYS A 49 13.05 25.65 -6.64
N GLY A 50 12.11 24.74 -6.86
CA GLY A 50 10.68 25.06 -6.89
C GLY A 50 10.07 25.31 -5.49
N GLU A 51 10.75 24.91 -4.42
CA GLU A 51 10.30 25.16 -3.05
C GLU A 51 10.52 26.63 -2.67
N ALA A 52 9.58 27.22 -1.93
CA ALA A 52 9.52 28.66 -1.69
C ALA A 52 10.80 29.28 -1.12
N THR A 53 11.38 28.67 -0.10
CA THR A 53 12.59 29.19 0.57
C THR A 53 13.85 28.90 -0.23
N SER A 54 13.88 27.78 -0.96
CA SER A 54 14.96 27.43 -1.87
C SER A 54 15.00 28.37 -3.09
N LEU A 55 13.83 28.75 -3.62
CA LEU A 55 13.72 29.66 -4.76
C LEU A 55 14.31 31.04 -4.45
N VAL A 56 14.03 31.58 -3.25
CA VAL A 56 14.62 32.84 -2.79
C VAL A 56 16.14 32.75 -2.80
N ALA A 57 16.72 31.70 -2.20
CA ALA A 57 18.17 31.51 -2.19
C ALA A 57 18.75 31.38 -3.60
N SER A 58 18.06 30.65 -4.49
CA SER A 58 18.49 30.45 -5.88
C SER A 58 18.47 31.76 -6.68
N ILE A 59 17.45 32.61 -6.51
CA ILE A 59 17.35 33.89 -7.21
C ILE A 59 18.44 34.87 -6.74
N GLU A 60 18.82 34.78 -5.46
CA GLU A 60 19.94 35.55 -4.88
C GLU A 60 21.33 35.03 -5.32
N GLY A 61 21.40 33.98 -6.14
CA GLY A 61 22.67 33.38 -6.58
C GLY A 61 23.35 32.50 -5.53
N LYS A 62 22.66 32.18 -4.43
CA LYS A 62 23.14 31.20 -3.43
C LYS A 62 22.78 29.79 -3.87
N ARG A 63 23.35 28.79 -3.20
CA ARG A 63 22.86 27.40 -3.34
C ARG A 63 21.39 27.34 -2.93
N GLY A 64 20.57 26.62 -3.70
CA GLY A 64 19.13 26.42 -3.49
C GLY A 64 18.79 25.58 -2.26
N PHE A 65 19.34 25.95 -1.11
CA PHE A 65 19.10 25.29 0.16
C PHE A 65 17.91 25.96 0.86
N PRO A 66 16.87 25.20 1.23
CA PRO A 66 15.76 25.75 1.97
C PRO A 66 16.22 26.24 3.35
N HIS A 67 15.58 27.28 3.87
CA HIS A 67 15.82 27.80 5.22
C HIS A 67 14.62 27.53 6.13
N ALA A 68 14.87 27.47 7.44
CA ALA A 68 13.80 27.29 8.41
C ALA A 68 12.90 28.53 8.42
N ARG A 69 11.60 28.32 8.62
CA ARG A 69 10.62 29.39 8.82
C ARG A 69 10.35 29.47 10.33
N PRO A 70 10.25 30.67 10.93
CA PRO A 70 10.38 32.02 10.34
C PRO A 70 11.85 32.43 10.02
N PRO A 71 12.07 33.45 9.15
CA PRO A 71 11.06 34.29 8.50
C PRO A 71 10.38 33.60 7.29
N ARG A 72 9.13 33.94 7.03
CA ARG A 72 8.41 33.56 5.80
C ARG A 72 8.75 34.51 4.66
N ALA A 73 8.57 34.08 3.41
CA ALA A 73 8.84 34.93 2.24
C ALA A 73 8.08 36.27 2.26
N SER A 74 6.86 36.27 2.81
CA SER A 74 6.02 37.46 2.96
C SER A 74 6.45 38.41 4.09
N GLU A 75 7.39 37.99 4.93
CA GLU A 75 7.89 38.75 6.08
C GLU A 75 9.22 39.42 5.72
N VAL A 76 9.51 40.54 6.40
CA VAL A 76 10.80 41.23 6.26
C VAL A 76 11.93 40.26 6.62
N GLY A 77 12.94 40.17 5.75
CA GLY A 77 14.08 39.26 5.89
C GLY A 77 13.87 37.86 5.30
N GLY A 78 12.65 37.48 4.88
CA GLY A 78 12.38 36.15 4.34
C GLY A 78 12.27 36.06 2.81
N GLY A 79 11.95 37.16 2.13
CA GLY A 79 11.96 37.21 0.67
C GLY A 79 13.32 37.65 0.08
N PRO A 80 13.41 37.78 -1.26
CA PRO A 80 14.64 38.11 -1.96
C PRO A 80 15.26 39.42 -1.47
N TRP A 81 16.56 39.39 -1.19
CA TRP A 81 17.38 40.48 -0.65
C TRP A 81 16.83 41.07 0.65
N GLY A 82 16.07 40.28 1.42
CA GLY A 82 15.46 40.69 2.68
C GLY A 82 14.16 41.49 2.53
N PHE A 83 13.67 41.72 1.31
CA PHE A 83 12.37 42.34 1.08
C PHE A 83 11.24 41.33 1.23
N PRO A 84 10.06 41.73 1.72
CA PRO A 84 8.89 40.87 1.72
C PRO A 84 8.45 40.59 0.28
N ALA A 85 8.14 39.32 -0.01
CA ALA A 85 7.72 38.87 -1.32
C ALA A 85 6.56 37.87 -1.22
N ASN A 86 5.68 37.90 -2.21
CA ASN A 86 4.59 36.94 -2.34
C ASN A 86 4.90 35.97 -3.49
N LEU A 87 5.18 34.72 -3.13
CA LEU A 87 5.46 33.68 -4.11
C LEU A 87 4.17 32.91 -4.44
N ASN A 88 3.84 32.85 -5.73
CA ASN A 88 2.70 32.07 -6.22
C ASN A 88 3.10 31.21 -7.43
N ASN A 89 2.32 30.14 -7.64
CA ASN A 89 2.41 29.35 -8.86
C ASN A 89 1.83 30.15 -10.04
N VAL A 90 2.32 29.87 -11.26
CA VAL A 90 1.83 30.47 -12.50
C VAL A 90 0.33 30.22 -12.69
N GLU A 91 -0.15 29.02 -12.39
CA GLU A 91 -1.57 28.66 -12.49
C GLU A 91 -2.45 29.55 -11.60
N THR A 92 -1.99 29.84 -10.38
CA THR A 92 -2.70 30.74 -9.46
C THR A 92 -2.85 32.12 -10.06
N PHE A 93 -1.78 32.70 -10.61
CA PHE A 93 -1.86 34.00 -11.27
C PHE A 93 -2.65 33.98 -12.57
N ALA A 94 -2.66 32.86 -13.30
CA ALA A 94 -3.49 32.70 -14.50
C ALA A 94 -5.00 32.71 -14.18
N CYS A 95 -5.39 32.28 -12.98
CA CYS A 95 -6.79 32.31 -12.53
C CYS A 95 -7.27 33.72 -12.13
N VAL A 96 -6.36 34.65 -11.80
CA VAL A 96 -6.74 35.97 -11.26
C VAL A 96 -7.48 36.86 -12.27
N PRO A 97 -7.03 37.04 -13.54
CA PRO A 97 -7.73 37.90 -14.48
C PRO A 97 -9.18 37.48 -14.75
N PRO A 98 -9.50 36.19 -15.01
CA PRO A 98 -10.90 35.75 -15.14
C PRO A 98 -11.76 35.99 -13.90
N ILE A 99 -11.18 35.88 -12.69
CA ILE A 99 -11.88 36.17 -11.42
C ILE A 99 -12.22 37.66 -11.32
N ILE A 100 -11.28 38.55 -11.69
CA ILE A 100 -11.53 39.99 -11.68
C ILE A 100 -12.58 40.38 -12.71
N GLU A 101 -12.55 39.76 -13.89
CA GLU A 101 -13.48 40.06 -14.99
C GLU A 101 -14.91 39.55 -14.72
N LYS A 102 -15.05 38.32 -14.21
CA LYS A 102 -16.35 37.64 -14.06
C LYS A 102 -16.91 37.68 -12.64
N GLY A 103 -16.11 38.15 -11.68
CA GLY A 103 -16.44 38.18 -10.26
C GLY A 103 -16.07 36.90 -9.50
N ALA A 104 -15.90 37.04 -8.19
CA ALA A 104 -15.52 35.92 -7.31
C ALA A 104 -16.60 34.83 -7.24
N ASP A 105 -17.88 35.20 -7.26
CA ASP A 105 -19.00 34.25 -7.17
C ASP A 105 -19.02 33.27 -8.35
N TRP A 106 -18.61 33.72 -9.54
CA TRP A 106 -18.46 32.84 -10.70
C TRP A 106 -17.43 31.73 -10.45
N PHE A 107 -16.27 32.08 -9.90
CA PHE A 107 -15.21 31.11 -9.62
C PHE A 107 -15.56 30.19 -8.45
N LEU A 108 -16.22 30.74 -7.42
CA LEU A 108 -16.74 29.97 -6.28
C LEU A 108 -17.90 29.03 -6.67
N GLY A 109 -18.61 29.34 -7.74
CA GLY A 109 -19.65 28.48 -8.31
C GLY A 109 -19.11 27.23 -9.04
N ILE A 110 -17.78 27.14 -9.23
CA ILE A 110 -17.12 25.99 -9.86
C ILE A 110 -16.41 25.19 -8.77
N GLY A 111 -16.54 23.87 -8.80
CA GLY A 111 -15.85 22.97 -7.88
C GLY A 111 -16.58 22.73 -6.56
N THR A 112 -15.85 22.41 -5.49
CA THR A 112 -16.44 22.11 -4.17
C THR A 112 -16.38 23.33 -3.24
N GLN A 113 -17.23 23.35 -2.20
CA GLN A 113 -17.21 24.45 -1.22
C GLN A 113 -15.84 24.62 -0.53
N GLY A 114 -15.10 23.53 -0.29
CA GLY A 114 -13.78 23.58 0.32
C GLY A 114 -12.63 23.80 -0.67
N SER A 115 -12.88 23.68 -1.97
CA SER A 115 -11.87 23.81 -3.03
C SER A 115 -12.55 24.35 -4.30
N PRO A 116 -12.78 25.66 -4.38
CA PRO A 116 -13.41 26.28 -5.53
C PRO A 116 -12.46 26.39 -6.72
N GLY A 117 -13.05 26.50 -7.91
CA GLY A 117 -12.35 26.74 -9.17
C GLY A 117 -12.00 25.48 -9.96
N THR A 118 -11.11 25.68 -10.93
CA THR A 118 -10.57 24.63 -11.80
C THR A 118 -9.13 24.31 -11.44
N LYS A 119 -8.67 23.14 -11.89
CA LYS A 119 -7.29 22.70 -11.74
C LYS A 119 -6.84 22.04 -13.02
N VAL A 120 -5.61 22.36 -13.45
CA VAL A 120 -4.95 21.66 -14.55
C VAL A 120 -4.20 20.43 -14.02
N PHE A 121 -4.50 19.27 -14.61
CA PHE A 121 -3.78 18.01 -14.36
C PHE A 121 -2.99 17.59 -15.59
N SER A 122 -1.80 17.03 -15.35
CA SER A 122 -1.00 16.35 -16.36
C SER A 122 -1.25 14.86 -16.24
N LEU A 123 -2.08 14.32 -17.12
CA LEU A 123 -2.46 12.92 -17.17
C LEU A 123 -1.47 12.13 -18.03
N ALA A 124 -0.77 11.17 -17.41
CA ALA A 124 0.27 10.35 -18.04
C ALA A 124 0.19 8.89 -17.55
N GLY A 125 1.03 8.02 -18.12
CA GLY A 125 1.12 6.60 -17.76
C GLY A 125 0.30 5.69 -18.68
N LYS A 126 -0.32 4.66 -18.11
CA LYS A 126 -1.05 3.60 -18.83
C LYS A 126 -2.48 3.98 -19.22
N VAL A 127 -2.65 5.16 -19.82
CA VAL A 127 -3.94 5.74 -20.21
C VAL A 127 -3.97 6.02 -21.72
N LYS A 128 -5.13 5.91 -22.37
CA LYS A 128 -5.23 6.06 -23.85
C LYS A 128 -4.94 7.48 -24.32
N ASN A 129 -5.52 8.47 -23.64
CA ASN A 129 -5.34 9.88 -23.94
C ASN A 129 -4.47 10.51 -22.86
N THR A 130 -3.22 10.82 -23.20
CA THR A 130 -2.30 11.58 -22.33
C THR A 130 -2.31 13.05 -22.69
N GLY A 131 -2.10 13.93 -21.71
CA GLY A 131 -2.09 15.37 -21.95
C GLY A 131 -2.38 16.21 -20.71
N LEU A 132 -2.56 17.51 -20.95
CA LEU A 132 -3.03 18.46 -19.94
C LEU A 132 -4.55 18.55 -20.01
N VAL A 133 -5.21 18.41 -18.87
CA VAL A 133 -6.67 18.50 -18.75
C VAL A 133 -7.02 19.51 -17.67
N GLU A 134 -7.84 20.50 -18.01
CA GLU A 134 -8.42 21.42 -17.03
C GLU A 134 -9.79 20.89 -16.61
N VAL A 135 -9.96 20.67 -15.31
CA VAL A 135 -11.18 20.09 -14.74
C VAL A 135 -11.65 20.89 -13.52
N PRO A 136 -12.95 20.90 -13.22
CA PRO A 136 -13.43 21.48 -11.97
C PRO A 136 -12.90 20.70 -10.78
N MET A 137 -12.59 21.39 -9.68
CA MET A 137 -12.21 20.74 -8.43
C MET A 137 -13.35 19.83 -7.91
N GLY A 138 -13.00 18.66 -7.36
CA GLY A 138 -13.98 17.70 -6.84
C GLY A 138 -14.52 16.69 -7.86
N ILE A 139 -14.15 16.80 -9.15
CA ILE A 139 -14.33 15.71 -10.12
C ILE A 139 -13.70 14.42 -9.58
N THR A 140 -14.24 13.25 -9.91
CA THR A 140 -13.70 11.97 -9.43
C THR A 140 -12.48 11.52 -10.25
N LEU A 141 -11.63 10.67 -9.65
CA LEU A 141 -10.53 10.03 -10.39
C LEU A 141 -11.05 9.18 -11.55
N ARG A 142 -12.22 8.55 -11.39
CA ARG A 142 -12.88 7.76 -12.43
C ARG A 142 -13.18 8.61 -13.65
N GLU A 143 -13.82 9.76 -13.48
CA GLU A 143 -14.16 10.65 -14.59
C GLU A 143 -12.90 11.16 -15.31
N ILE A 144 -11.87 11.57 -14.57
CA ILE A 144 -10.60 11.99 -15.19
C ILE A 144 -9.97 10.87 -16.01
N ILE A 145 -9.88 9.65 -15.47
CA ILE A 145 -9.11 8.56 -16.09
C ILE A 145 -9.89 7.87 -17.21
N PHE A 146 -11.18 7.61 -17.00
CA PHE A 146 -12.00 6.83 -17.93
C PHE A 146 -12.73 7.71 -18.94
N ASP A 147 -13.32 8.83 -18.52
CA ASP A 147 -14.11 9.67 -19.43
C ASP A 147 -13.21 10.58 -20.25
N ILE A 148 -12.27 11.29 -19.60
CA ILE A 148 -11.34 12.19 -20.28
C ILE A 148 -10.13 11.42 -20.84
N GLY A 149 -9.51 10.57 -20.01
CA GLY A 149 -8.36 9.76 -20.39
C GLY A 149 -8.67 8.60 -21.35
N GLY A 150 -9.96 8.28 -21.57
CA GLY A 150 -10.38 7.18 -22.44
C GLY A 150 -10.14 5.77 -21.87
N GLY A 151 -9.77 5.69 -20.59
CA GLY A 151 -9.49 4.45 -19.87
C GLY A 151 -8.07 3.91 -20.11
N ILE A 152 -7.86 2.66 -19.70
CA ILE A 152 -6.54 2.01 -19.68
C ILE A 152 -6.16 1.47 -21.06
N ILE A 153 -4.88 1.58 -21.41
CA ILE A 153 -4.34 1.07 -22.67
C ILE A 153 -4.60 -0.45 -22.76
N GLY A 154 -5.14 -0.90 -23.90
CA GLY A 154 -5.46 -2.30 -24.11
C GLY A 154 -6.65 -2.82 -23.29
N ASN A 155 -7.45 -1.92 -22.67
CA ASN A 155 -8.57 -2.27 -21.79
C ASN A 155 -8.16 -3.19 -20.63
N LYS A 156 -6.91 -3.09 -20.19
CA LYS A 156 -6.40 -3.78 -19.01
C LYS A 156 -7.04 -3.26 -17.73
N LYS A 157 -6.86 -4.01 -16.64
CA LYS A 157 -7.37 -3.59 -15.35
C LYS A 157 -6.58 -2.41 -14.79
N PHE A 158 -7.30 -1.41 -14.26
CA PHE A 158 -6.71 -0.32 -13.50
C PHE A 158 -6.18 -0.85 -12.17
N LYS A 159 -4.96 -0.44 -11.81
CA LYS A 159 -4.33 -0.84 -10.54
C LYS A 159 -4.25 0.31 -9.56
N ALA A 160 -3.65 1.41 -9.99
CA ALA A 160 -3.43 2.58 -9.16
C ALA A 160 -3.21 3.85 -9.99
N VAL A 161 -3.34 5.00 -9.35
CA VAL A 161 -2.89 6.29 -9.88
C VAL A 161 -2.03 6.99 -8.83
N GLN A 162 -0.87 7.49 -9.23
CA GLN A 162 -0.08 8.39 -8.38
C GLN A 162 -0.52 9.82 -8.64
N THR A 163 -0.83 10.56 -7.57
CA THR A 163 -1.18 11.98 -7.67
C THR A 163 -0.23 12.83 -6.82
N GLY A 164 0.05 14.06 -7.27
CA GLY A 164 0.89 15.00 -6.52
C GLY A 164 2.35 15.06 -6.97
N GLY A 165 2.64 14.51 -8.15
CA GLY A 165 4.00 14.42 -8.68
C GLY A 165 4.82 13.31 -8.00
N PRO A 166 6.16 13.33 -8.11
CA PRO A 166 7.01 12.22 -7.73
C PRO A 166 7.05 11.95 -6.21
N SER A 167 6.75 12.92 -5.37
CA SER A 167 6.61 12.74 -3.91
C SER A 167 5.15 12.50 -3.47
N GLY A 168 4.27 12.24 -4.44
CA GLY A 168 2.86 11.94 -4.24
C GLY A 168 2.59 10.49 -3.80
N GLY A 169 1.40 10.25 -3.26
CA GLY A 169 0.97 8.91 -2.86
C GLY A 169 0.26 8.16 -3.99
N CYS A 170 0.30 6.83 -3.94
CA CYS A 170 -0.41 5.93 -4.86
C CYS A 170 -1.81 5.61 -4.35
N ILE A 171 -2.82 5.81 -5.19
CA ILE A 171 -4.24 5.62 -4.89
C ILE A 171 -4.74 4.37 -5.63
N PRO A 172 -5.21 3.32 -4.91
CA PRO A 172 -5.70 2.08 -5.51
C PRO A 172 -7.11 2.19 -6.11
N GLU A 173 -7.50 1.16 -6.87
CA GLU A 173 -8.82 1.01 -7.53
C GLU A 173 -10.02 1.28 -6.61
N GLN A 174 -9.97 0.84 -5.35
CA GLN A 174 -11.04 1.04 -4.36
C GLN A 174 -11.36 2.52 -4.05
N HIS A 175 -10.50 3.46 -4.47
CA HIS A 175 -10.68 4.90 -4.28
C HIS A 175 -10.87 5.66 -5.60
N LEU A 176 -11.22 4.98 -6.71
CA LEU A 176 -11.50 5.64 -7.99
C LEU A 176 -12.62 6.67 -7.93
N ASP A 177 -13.63 6.44 -7.09
CA ASP A 177 -14.78 7.34 -6.92
C ASP A 177 -14.52 8.46 -5.90
N LEU A 178 -13.27 8.61 -5.45
CA LEU A 178 -12.87 9.67 -4.54
C LEU A 178 -12.90 11.02 -5.28
N PRO A 179 -13.55 12.06 -4.70
CA PRO A 179 -13.44 13.43 -5.20
C PRO A 179 -12.00 13.91 -5.18
N VAL A 180 -11.55 14.52 -6.27
CA VAL A 180 -10.21 15.09 -6.41
C VAL A 180 -10.24 16.51 -5.85
N ASP A 181 -10.03 16.62 -4.54
CA ASP A 181 -9.86 17.88 -3.81
C ASP A 181 -8.71 17.75 -2.78
N PHE A 182 -8.31 18.85 -2.15
CA PHE A 182 -7.16 18.85 -1.23
C PHE A 182 -7.35 17.93 -0.03
N ASP A 183 -8.56 17.91 0.56
CA ASP A 183 -8.85 17.19 1.80
C ASP A 183 -9.01 15.69 1.57
N SER A 184 -9.70 15.33 0.49
CA SER A 184 -10.00 13.96 0.09
C SER A 184 -8.73 13.20 -0.28
N LEU A 185 -7.83 13.81 -1.07
CA LEU A 185 -6.55 13.19 -1.43
C LEU A 185 -5.64 12.97 -0.21
N TRP A 186 -5.64 13.93 0.72
CA TRP A 186 -4.81 13.83 1.93
C TRP A 186 -5.18 12.62 2.79
N LYS A 187 -6.48 12.33 2.94
CA LYS A 187 -6.98 11.18 3.73
C LYS A 187 -6.51 9.83 3.20
N VAL A 188 -6.29 9.70 1.89
CA VAL A 188 -5.79 8.46 1.28
C VAL A 188 -4.26 8.39 1.22
N GLY A 189 -3.57 9.38 1.79
CA GLY A 189 -2.10 9.44 1.82
C GLY A 189 -1.48 9.99 0.54
N SER A 190 -2.29 10.60 -0.33
CA SER A 190 -1.81 11.33 -1.51
C SER A 190 -1.91 12.83 -1.28
N ILE A 191 -1.47 13.65 -2.23
CA ILE A 191 -1.51 15.11 -2.09
C ILE A 191 -1.89 15.77 -3.41
N MET A 192 -2.58 16.91 -3.30
CA MET A 192 -2.74 17.84 -4.41
C MET A 192 -1.42 18.60 -4.59
N GLY A 193 -0.49 17.98 -5.34
CA GLY A 193 0.81 18.57 -5.68
C GLY A 193 0.73 19.42 -6.95
N SER A 194 1.64 19.21 -7.90
CA SER A 194 1.70 19.96 -9.16
C SER A 194 0.59 19.61 -10.18
N GLY A 195 -0.38 18.78 -9.80
CA GLY A 195 -1.39 18.23 -10.73
C GLY A 195 -0.87 17.08 -11.61
N GLY A 196 0.29 16.50 -11.33
CA GLY A 196 0.75 15.30 -12.04
C GLY A 196 -0.04 14.05 -11.63
N MET A 197 -0.56 13.32 -12.63
CA MET A 197 -1.25 12.03 -12.45
C MET A 197 -0.59 10.95 -13.32
N VAL A 198 -0.06 9.92 -12.69
CA VAL A 198 0.55 8.76 -13.38
C VAL A 198 -0.32 7.54 -13.16
N VAL A 199 -1.01 7.11 -14.22
CA VAL A 199 -1.93 5.96 -14.22
C VAL A 199 -1.15 4.66 -14.41
N MET A 200 -1.50 3.63 -13.64
CA MET A 200 -0.85 2.32 -13.62
C MET A 200 -1.87 1.20 -13.83
N ASP A 201 -1.45 0.16 -14.56
CA ASP A 201 -2.24 -1.05 -14.87
C ASP A 201 -1.77 -2.25 -14.03
N GLU A 202 -2.45 -3.40 -14.22
CA GLU A 202 -2.17 -4.65 -13.51
C GLU A 202 -0.74 -5.19 -13.69
N ASP A 203 -0.09 -4.88 -14.82
CA ASP A 203 1.29 -5.29 -15.14
C ASP A 203 2.36 -4.37 -14.52
N THR A 204 1.97 -3.40 -13.70
CA THR A 204 2.90 -2.48 -13.05
C THR A 204 3.27 -2.97 -11.65
N CYS A 205 4.57 -3.13 -11.34
CA CYS A 205 5.04 -3.51 -10.00
C CYS A 205 5.03 -2.32 -9.03
N MET A 206 4.27 -2.38 -7.93
CA MET A 206 4.16 -1.23 -7.01
C MET A 206 5.42 -1.01 -6.17
N VAL A 207 6.20 -2.07 -5.91
CA VAL A 207 7.50 -1.97 -5.23
C VAL A 207 8.52 -1.23 -6.11
N ASP A 208 8.52 -1.53 -7.42
CA ASP A 208 9.41 -0.88 -8.38
C ASP A 208 9.01 0.58 -8.63
N VAL A 209 7.70 0.86 -8.66
CA VAL A 209 7.15 2.23 -8.71
C VAL A 209 7.62 3.05 -7.51
N ALA A 210 7.50 2.50 -6.29
CA ALA A 210 7.96 3.17 -5.08
C ALA A 210 9.47 3.45 -5.13
N LYS A 211 10.28 2.50 -5.61
CA LYS A 211 11.71 2.66 -5.82
C LYS A 211 12.02 3.77 -6.83
N TYR A 212 11.33 3.79 -7.98
CA TYR A 212 11.53 4.78 -9.03
C TYR A 212 11.27 6.21 -8.53
N PHE A 213 10.13 6.43 -7.87
CA PHE A 213 9.78 7.75 -7.36
C PHE A 213 10.68 8.19 -6.21
N LEU A 214 11.03 7.27 -5.30
CA LEU A 214 11.96 7.59 -4.23
C LEU A 214 13.35 7.93 -4.77
N ALA A 215 13.85 7.18 -5.77
CA ALA A 215 15.12 7.45 -6.43
C ALA A 215 15.14 8.87 -7.03
N PHE A 216 14.09 9.26 -7.75
CA PHE A 216 13.95 10.62 -8.28
C PHE A 216 14.01 11.66 -7.14
N THR A 217 13.24 11.47 -6.06
CA THR A 217 13.24 12.44 -4.95
C THR A 217 14.58 12.52 -4.22
N GLN A 218 15.35 11.43 -4.20
CA GLN A 218 16.67 11.36 -3.59
C GLN A 218 17.72 12.09 -4.46
N GLU A 219 17.66 11.91 -5.78
CA GLU A 219 18.52 12.61 -6.74
C GLU A 219 18.27 14.12 -6.73
N GLU A 220 17.00 14.51 -6.60
CA GLU A 220 16.56 15.91 -6.51
C GLU A 220 16.68 16.53 -5.10
N SER A 221 17.20 15.77 -4.13
CA SER A 221 17.39 16.27 -2.77
C SER A 221 18.54 17.27 -2.72
N CYS A 222 18.31 18.42 -2.08
CA CYS A 222 19.40 19.38 -1.86
C CYS A 222 20.45 18.90 -0.84
N GLY A 223 20.20 17.77 -0.13
CA GLY A 223 21.14 17.18 0.81
C GLY A 223 21.39 17.95 2.11
N LYS A 224 20.59 18.98 2.44
CA LYS A 224 20.82 19.83 3.63
C LYS A 224 20.45 19.15 4.94
N CYS A 225 19.24 18.61 5.06
CA CYS A 225 18.78 18.00 6.31
C CYS A 225 19.13 16.50 6.35
N PRO A 226 19.80 16.01 7.41
CA PRO A 226 20.15 14.60 7.54
C PRO A 226 18.97 13.63 7.43
N PRO A 227 17.77 13.90 7.99
CA PRO A 227 16.62 13.01 7.83
C PRO A 227 16.27 12.76 6.36
N CYS A 228 16.12 13.81 5.56
CA CYS A 228 15.88 13.65 4.12
C CYS A 228 17.08 13.00 3.41
N ARG A 229 18.30 13.53 3.59
CA ARG A 229 19.48 13.08 2.82
C ARG A 229 19.81 11.61 3.07
N VAL A 230 19.85 11.21 4.34
CA VAL A 230 20.27 9.86 4.74
C VAL A 230 19.07 8.92 4.76
N GLY A 231 17.92 9.36 5.29
CA GLY A 231 16.74 8.52 5.42
C GLY A 231 16.18 8.06 4.07
N THR A 232 16.04 8.96 3.08
CA THR A 232 15.58 8.55 1.74
C THR A 232 16.57 7.61 1.04
N TYR A 233 17.88 7.82 1.25
CA TYR A 233 18.91 6.92 0.74
C TYR A 233 18.82 5.52 1.37
N GLN A 234 18.65 5.42 2.70
CA GLN A 234 18.47 4.13 3.37
C GLN A 234 17.21 3.41 2.89
N MET A 235 16.09 4.13 2.75
CA MET A 235 14.86 3.57 2.18
C MET A 235 15.08 3.06 0.75
N LEU A 236 15.83 3.80 -0.08
CA LEU A 236 16.14 3.38 -1.44
C LEU A 236 16.98 2.11 -1.49
N LEU A 237 17.98 1.96 -0.61
CA LEU A 237 18.78 0.75 -0.51
C LEU A 237 17.91 -0.48 -0.15
N ILE A 238 16.99 -0.31 0.80
CA ILE A 238 16.05 -1.39 1.18
C ILE A 238 15.15 -1.76 -0.01
N LEU A 239 14.61 -0.78 -0.74
CA LEU A 239 13.81 -1.06 -1.94
C LEU A 239 14.63 -1.73 -3.05
N GLN A 240 15.88 -1.32 -3.24
CA GLN A 240 16.79 -1.97 -4.19
C GLN A 240 17.02 -3.43 -3.79
N LYS A 241 17.34 -3.70 -2.52
CA LYS A 241 17.47 -5.05 -1.95
C LYS A 241 16.20 -5.89 -2.16
N ILE A 242 15.02 -5.35 -1.88
CA ILE A 242 13.73 -6.05 -2.09
C ILE A 242 13.53 -6.36 -3.59
N THR A 243 13.73 -5.39 -4.49
CA THR A 243 13.54 -5.59 -5.94
C THR A 243 14.61 -6.48 -6.59
N ALA A 244 15.77 -6.62 -5.96
CA ALA A 244 16.83 -7.56 -6.34
C ALA A 244 16.61 -8.98 -5.80
N GLY A 245 15.59 -9.19 -4.96
CA GLY A 245 15.31 -10.51 -4.38
C GLY A 245 16.13 -10.83 -3.14
N GLU A 246 16.83 -9.84 -2.60
CA GLU A 246 17.63 -9.94 -1.39
C GLU A 246 16.85 -9.46 -0.15
N GLY A 247 15.58 -9.08 -0.31
CA GLY A 247 14.74 -8.61 0.79
C GLY A 247 14.61 -9.61 1.95
N GLU A 248 14.55 -9.09 3.17
CA GLU A 248 14.50 -9.84 4.42
C GLU A 248 13.27 -9.49 5.25
N LYS A 249 12.91 -10.38 6.17
CA LYS A 249 11.84 -10.13 7.14
C LYS A 249 12.23 -8.93 8.02
N GLY A 250 11.34 -7.95 8.15
CA GLY A 250 11.60 -6.70 8.87
C GLY A 250 11.87 -5.51 7.96
N ASP A 251 12.20 -5.73 6.67
CA ASP A 251 12.51 -4.63 5.75
C ASP A 251 11.30 -3.69 5.54
N ILE A 252 10.05 -4.22 5.58
CA ILE A 252 8.83 -3.41 5.44
C ILE A 252 8.66 -2.50 6.66
N GLU A 253 8.78 -3.06 7.86
CA GLU A 253 8.65 -2.31 9.12
C GLU A 253 9.74 -1.24 9.24
N GLU A 254 10.94 -1.54 8.75
CA GLU A 254 12.04 -0.58 8.72
C GLU A 254 11.78 0.56 7.72
N LEU A 255 11.23 0.27 6.54
CA LEU A 255 10.78 1.30 5.59
C LEU A 255 9.71 2.21 6.21
N GLU A 256 8.73 1.65 6.92
CA GLU A 256 7.70 2.42 7.62
C GLU A 256 8.32 3.30 8.72
N ARG A 257 9.25 2.74 9.51
CA ARG A 257 9.93 3.45 10.59
C ARG A 257 10.77 4.62 10.05
N ILE A 258 11.63 4.38 9.05
CA ILE A 258 12.47 5.42 8.45
C ILE A 258 11.59 6.47 7.77
N GLY A 259 10.57 6.05 7.00
CA GLY A 259 9.66 6.97 6.31
C GLY A 259 9.01 7.97 7.27
N ASN A 260 8.48 7.50 8.40
CA ASN A 260 7.88 8.37 9.42
C ASN A 260 8.90 9.33 10.05
N LEU A 261 10.15 8.89 10.28
CA LEU A 261 11.23 9.77 10.77
C LEU A 261 11.62 10.84 9.75
N VAL A 262 11.62 10.49 8.46
CA VAL A 262 11.89 11.44 7.37
C VAL A 262 10.79 12.49 7.29
N ILE A 263 9.52 12.09 7.39
CA ILE A 263 8.37 13.01 7.42
C ILE A 263 8.48 13.99 8.60
N ALA A 264 8.77 13.47 9.80
CA ALA A 264 8.86 14.30 11.00
C ALA A 264 10.09 15.22 11.03
N GLY A 265 11.23 14.75 10.53
CA GLY A 265 12.53 15.42 10.66
C GLY A 265 12.96 16.31 9.49
N SER A 266 12.27 16.26 8.35
CA SER A 266 12.68 17.01 7.15
C SER A 266 12.32 18.50 7.22
N LEU A 267 13.23 19.34 6.72
CA LEU A 267 13.09 20.80 6.78
C LEU A 267 12.01 21.35 5.84
N CYS A 268 11.93 20.82 4.62
CA CYS A 268 11.06 21.35 3.55
C CYS A 268 9.98 20.34 3.12
N GLY A 269 8.99 20.82 2.36
CA GLY A 269 7.86 20.00 1.89
C GLY A 269 8.28 18.80 1.02
N LEU A 270 9.36 18.92 0.24
CA LEU A 270 9.88 17.79 -0.55
C LEU A 270 10.32 16.64 0.37
N GLY A 271 11.20 16.92 1.34
CA GLY A 271 11.66 15.88 2.27
C GLY A 271 10.51 15.29 3.10
N LYS A 272 9.51 16.11 3.45
CA LYS A 272 8.32 15.65 4.18
C LYS A 272 7.38 14.77 3.35
N SER A 273 7.40 14.87 2.03
CA SER A 273 6.52 14.09 1.14
C SER A 273 7.25 12.96 0.41
N ALA A 274 8.58 12.99 0.35
CA ALA A 274 9.39 11.97 -0.32
C ALA A 274 9.08 10.52 0.11
N PRO A 275 8.71 10.22 1.37
CA PRO A 275 8.33 8.86 1.76
C PRO A 275 6.94 8.41 1.28
N ASN A 276 6.06 9.32 0.84
CA ASN A 276 4.66 9.00 0.54
C ASN A 276 4.46 7.91 -0.51
N PRO A 277 5.21 7.87 -1.64
CA PRO A 277 5.10 6.78 -2.60
C PRO A 277 5.33 5.42 -1.93
N VAL A 278 6.31 5.32 -1.03
CA VAL A 278 6.66 4.08 -0.33
C VAL A 278 5.62 3.70 0.73
N LEU A 279 5.21 4.66 1.57
CA LEU A 279 4.26 4.39 2.65
C LEU A 279 2.88 4.02 2.12
N THR A 280 2.44 4.67 1.02
CA THR A 280 1.14 4.34 0.41
C THR A 280 1.17 3.00 -0.33
N THR A 281 2.25 2.66 -1.02
CA THR A 281 2.36 1.33 -1.64
C THR A 281 2.47 0.22 -0.61
N ILE A 282 3.16 0.42 0.52
CA ILE A 282 3.12 -0.53 1.64
C ILE A 282 1.69 -0.64 2.20
N ARG A 283 0.98 0.47 2.38
CA ARG A 283 -0.38 0.46 2.92
C ARG A 283 -1.38 -0.31 2.06
N TYR A 284 -1.35 -0.13 0.74
CA TYR A 284 -2.37 -0.67 -0.16
C TYR A 284 -1.93 -1.95 -0.90
N PHE A 285 -0.64 -2.15 -1.09
CA PHE A 285 -0.05 -3.24 -1.89
C PHE A 285 1.02 -4.01 -1.09
N ARG A 286 0.84 -4.15 0.24
CA ARG A 286 1.76 -4.89 1.12
C ARG A 286 2.04 -6.30 0.63
N ASP A 287 1.05 -6.94 0.03
CA ASP A 287 1.17 -8.29 -0.53
C ASP A 287 2.25 -8.36 -1.61
N GLU A 288 2.42 -7.32 -2.45
CA GLU A 288 3.51 -7.32 -3.43
C GLU A 288 4.88 -7.25 -2.74
N TYR A 289 5.03 -6.49 -1.65
CA TYR A 289 6.29 -6.48 -0.89
C TYR A 289 6.59 -7.86 -0.28
N GLU A 290 5.57 -8.51 0.29
CA GLU A 290 5.70 -9.85 0.86
C GLU A 290 6.05 -10.89 -0.20
N GLU A 291 5.50 -10.80 -1.42
CA GLU A 291 5.90 -11.66 -2.55
C GLU A 291 7.37 -11.47 -2.94
N HIS A 292 7.86 -10.23 -2.97
CA HIS A 292 9.27 -9.96 -3.28
C HIS A 292 10.21 -10.47 -2.17
N ILE A 293 9.82 -10.34 -0.91
CA ILE A 293 10.64 -10.73 0.25
C ILE A 293 10.63 -12.23 0.46
N HIS A 294 9.45 -12.84 0.55
CA HIS A 294 9.30 -14.25 0.95
C HIS A 294 9.31 -15.21 -0.22
N GLN A 295 8.65 -14.85 -1.32
CA GLN A 295 8.46 -15.74 -2.47
C GLN A 295 9.50 -15.49 -3.58
N LYS A 296 10.31 -14.43 -3.43
CA LYS A 296 11.29 -13.96 -4.43
C LYS A 296 10.67 -13.87 -5.82
N TYR A 297 9.45 -13.32 -5.88
CA TYR A 297 8.61 -13.32 -7.06
C TYR A 297 8.01 -11.92 -7.29
N CYS A 298 7.89 -11.54 -8.56
CA CYS A 298 7.25 -10.29 -8.97
C CYS A 298 6.13 -10.62 -9.96
N ARG A 299 4.86 -10.51 -9.53
CA ARG A 299 3.69 -10.81 -10.39
C ARG A 299 3.63 -10.00 -11.68
N ALA A 300 4.12 -8.77 -11.65
CA ALA A 300 4.19 -7.87 -12.78
C ALA A 300 5.36 -8.19 -13.74
N ASN A 301 6.25 -9.12 -13.37
CA ASN A 301 7.43 -9.52 -14.15
C ASN A 301 8.36 -8.35 -14.52
N VAL A 302 8.33 -7.25 -13.76
CA VAL A 302 9.20 -6.08 -13.96
C VAL A 302 10.56 -6.34 -13.32
N CYS A 303 10.57 -6.75 -12.05
CA CYS A 303 11.79 -7.12 -11.34
C CYS A 303 12.36 -8.45 -11.88
N ASN A 304 13.66 -8.68 -11.74
CA ASN A 304 14.31 -9.94 -12.15
C ASN A 304 14.12 -11.02 -11.07
N LEU A 305 12.85 -11.31 -10.77
CA LEU A 305 12.40 -12.23 -9.73
C LEU A 305 11.49 -13.30 -10.32
N GLY A 306 11.35 -14.41 -9.61
CA GLY A 306 10.62 -15.60 -10.04
C GLY A 306 11.50 -16.58 -10.80
N VAL A 307 11.00 -17.80 -10.94
CA VAL A 307 11.71 -18.89 -11.62
C VAL A 307 11.11 -19.08 -13.00
N PHE A 308 11.96 -19.24 -14.01
CA PHE A 308 11.53 -19.46 -15.38
C PHE A 308 11.24 -20.95 -15.60
N THR A 309 10.05 -21.26 -16.13
CA THR A 309 9.66 -22.62 -16.51
C THR A 309 9.13 -22.62 -17.94
N ILE A 310 9.10 -23.78 -18.58
CA ILE A 310 8.50 -23.97 -19.90
C ILE A 310 7.31 -24.90 -19.74
N ASN A 311 6.11 -24.37 -19.98
CA ASN A 311 4.90 -25.16 -20.04
C ASN A 311 4.96 -26.09 -21.25
N GLN A 312 4.97 -27.40 -21.01
CA GLN A 312 5.16 -28.39 -22.08
C GLN A 312 3.92 -28.58 -22.96
N GLU A 313 2.73 -28.22 -22.47
CA GLU A 313 1.47 -28.35 -23.21
C GLU A 313 1.31 -27.23 -24.25
N GLU A 314 1.75 -26.01 -23.90
CA GLU A 314 1.76 -24.85 -24.80
C GLU A 314 2.98 -24.82 -25.74
N CYS A 315 4.06 -25.52 -25.39
CA CYS A 315 5.32 -25.45 -26.12
C CYS A 315 5.25 -26.14 -27.49
N ILE A 316 5.43 -25.37 -28.56
CA ILE A 316 5.47 -25.88 -29.94
C ILE A 316 6.85 -26.42 -30.37
N LEU A 317 7.78 -26.60 -29.44
CA LEU A 317 9.13 -27.17 -29.68
C LEU A 317 9.97 -26.45 -30.74
N CYS A 318 9.80 -25.14 -30.93
CA CYS A 318 10.52 -24.38 -31.96
C CYS A 318 12.01 -24.09 -31.66
N GLY A 319 12.48 -24.31 -30.42
CA GLY A 319 13.89 -24.14 -30.02
C GLY A 319 14.40 -22.69 -29.89
N LEU A 320 13.58 -21.68 -30.17
CA LEU A 320 13.97 -20.26 -30.09
C LEU A 320 14.45 -19.83 -28.69
N CYS A 321 13.81 -20.35 -27.64
CA CYS A 321 14.22 -20.08 -26.25
C CYS A 321 15.64 -20.58 -25.96
N LYS A 322 16.05 -21.70 -26.56
CA LYS A 322 17.41 -22.26 -26.46
C LYS A 322 18.41 -21.38 -27.20
N GLN A 323 18.10 -20.98 -28.43
CA GLN A 323 18.95 -20.09 -29.21
C GLN A 323 19.15 -18.73 -28.55
N ALA A 324 18.12 -18.21 -27.87
CA ALA A 324 18.19 -16.94 -27.14
C ALA A 324 18.98 -17.03 -25.83
N CYS A 325 19.28 -18.22 -25.32
CA CYS A 325 19.90 -18.40 -24.02
C CYS A 325 21.43 -18.37 -24.11
N ALA A 326 22.04 -17.22 -23.81
CA ALA A 326 23.50 -17.05 -23.80
C ALA A 326 24.25 -17.87 -22.72
N PHE A 327 23.53 -18.42 -21.74
CA PHE A 327 24.08 -19.14 -20.58
C PHE A 327 23.84 -20.66 -20.65
N ASP A 328 23.32 -21.17 -21.77
CA ASP A 328 22.97 -22.59 -21.94
C ASP A 328 22.03 -23.18 -20.87
N ALA A 329 21.29 -22.32 -20.16
CA ALA A 329 20.30 -22.70 -19.15
C ALA A 329 19.10 -23.42 -19.76
N VAL A 330 18.73 -23.13 -21.01
CA VAL A 330 17.64 -23.84 -21.69
C VAL A 330 18.17 -25.15 -22.26
N ARG A 331 17.83 -26.26 -21.62
CA ARG A 331 18.26 -27.60 -21.98
C ARG A 331 17.20 -28.31 -22.82
N GLU A 332 17.66 -29.15 -23.73
CA GLU A 332 16.82 -29.94 -24.62
C GLU A 332 16.81 -31.40 -24.16
N THR A 333 15.62 -31.99 -24.11
CA THR A 333 15.42 -33.42 -23.85
C THR A 333 14.71 -34.07 -25.04
N ARG A 334 14.55 -35.40 -24.99
CA ARG A 334 13.78 -36.15 -26.00
C ARG A 334 12.31 -35.72 -26.09
N LYS A 335 11.76 -35.08 -25.05
CA LYS A 335 10.32 -34.76 -24.94
C LYS A 335 10.02 -33.26 -24.90
N GLY A 336 11.03 -32.39 -24.85
CA GLY A 336 10.80 -30.96 -24.74
C GLY A 336 12.02 -30.17 -24.27
N PHE A 337 11.81 -28.86 -24.06
CA PHE A 337 12.80 -27.94 -23.53
C PHE A 337 12.49 -27.65 -22.05
N PHE A 338 13.50 -27.60 -21.20
CA PHE A 338 13.37 -27.16 -19.81
C PHE A 338 14.44 -26.11 -19.50
N ILE A 339 14.24 -25.38 -18.39
CA ILE A 339 15.19 -24.37 -17.94
C ILE A 339 15.89 -24.92 -16.70
N ASP A 340 17.20 -25.08 -16.81
CA ASP A 340 18.09 -25.39 -15.70
C ASP A 340 18.30 -24.12 -14.88
N HIS A 341 17.83 -24.13 -13.63
CA HIS A 341 17.82 -22.95 -12.78
C HIS A 341 19.22 -22.60 -12.25
N ASP A 342 20.14 -23.56 -12.16
CA ASP A 342 21.51 -23.31 -11.69
C ASP A 342 22.30 -22.49 -12.71
N TYR A 343 22.00 -22.65 -14.00
CA TYR A 343 22.61 -21.88 -15.09
C TYR A 343 21.82 -20.61 -15.44
N CYS A 344 20.58 -20.48 -14.97
CA CYS A 344 19.70 -19.38 -15.34
C CYS A 344 20.06 -18.08 -14.59
N THR A 345 20.46 -17.06 -15.34
CA THR A 345 20.78 -15.71 -14.81
C THR A 345 19.58 -14.75 -14.78
N HIS A 346 18.37 -15.26 -15.05
CA HIS A 346 17.12 -14.49 -15.00
C HIS A 346 17.04 -13.30 -15.97
N CYS A 347 17.77 -13.36 -17.10
CA CYS A 347 17.86 -12.28 -18.09
C CYS A 347 16.62 -12.07 -18.98
N LYS A 348 15.59 -12.91 -18.85
CA LYS A 348 14.32 -12.89 -19.63
C LYS A 348 14.46 -13.09 -21.14
N ALA A 349 15.63 -13.48 -21.65
CA ALA A 349 15.84 -13.68 -23.09
C ALA A 349 14.93 -14.79 -23.65
N CYS A 350 14.86 -15.95 -22.97
CA CYS A 350 13.98 -17.05 -23.33
C CYS A 350 12.50 -16.66 -23.29
N TYR A 351 12.09 -15.89 -22.28
CA TYR A 351 10.71 -15.41 -22.12
C TYR A 351 10.27 -14.53 -23.29
N ARG A 352 11.12 -13.59 -23.73
CA ARG A 352 10.83 -12.69 -24.85
C ARG A 352 10.90 -13.38 -26.21
N ALA A 353 11.74 -14.42 -26.35
CA ALA A 353 11.91 -15.15 -27.60
C ALA A 353 10.79 -16.16 -27.88
N CYS A 354 9.97 -16.51 -26.89
CA CYS A 354 8.92 -17.52 -27.05
C CYS A 354 7.69 -16.94 -27.79
N PRO A 355 7.37 -17.41 -29.02
CA PRO A 355 6.28 -16.84 -29.82
C PRO A 355 4.88 -17.22 -29.30
N VAL A 356 4.79 -18.31 -28.55
CA VAL A 356 3.53 -18.83 -27.98
C VAL A 356 3.41 -18.54 -26.48
N HIS A 357 4.35 -17.78 -25.91
CA HIS A 357 4.39 -17.45 -24.48
C HIS A 357 4.35 -18.66 -23.52
N ALA A 358 4.86 -19.82 -23.96
CA ALA A 358 4.97 -21.04 -23.15
C ALA A 358 6.04 -20.93 -22.04
N VAL A 359 6.98 -19.99 -22.15
CA VAL A 359 7.91 -19.69 -21.06
C VAL A 359 7.17 -18.85 -20.02
N LYS A 360 7.01 -19.38 -18.80
CA LYS A 360 6.32 -18.71 -17.68
C LYS A 360 7.31 -18.31 -16.60
N ILE A 361 6.95 -17.29 -15.81
CA ILE A 361 7.67 -16.90 -14.61
C ILE A 361 6.76 -17.24 -13.42
N VAL A 362 7.22 -18.17 -12.58
CA VAL A 362 6.42 -18.72 -11.48
C VAL A 362 7.13 -18.53 -10.13
N LYS A 363 6.39 -18.78 -9.05
CA LYS A 363 6.92 -18.71 -7.68
C LYS A 363 7.86 -19.89 -7.45
N LYS A 364 9.01 -19.66 -6.80
CA LYS A 364 9.98 -20.73 -6.48
C LYS A 364 9.38 -21.87 -5.68
N ALA A 365 8.44 -21.57 -4.79
CA ALA A 365 7.71 -22.58 -4.02
C ALA A 365 6.96 -23.58 -4.91
N PHE A 366 6.43 -23.15 -6.05
CA PHE A 366 5.71 -24.04 -6.96
C PHE A 366 6.64 -25.00 -7.67
N VAL A 367 7.82 -24.55 -8.07
CA VAL A 367 8.84 -25.43 -8.65
C VAL A 367 9.27 -26.50 -7.66
N ARG A 368 9.49 -26.14 -6.38
CA ARG A 368 9.81 -27.12 -5.34
C ARG A 368 8.69 -28.14 -5.15
N LEU A 369 7.43 -27.69 -5.09
CA LEU A 369 6.29 -28.58 -4.97
C LEU A 369 6.13 -29.49 -6.19
N GLU A 370 6.38 -28.98 -7.40
CA GLU A 370 6.39 -29.77 -8.63
C GLU A 370 7.50 -30.84 -8.60
N GLU A 371 8.71 -30.49 -8.15
CA GLU A 371 9.83 -31.41 -7.99
C GLU A 371 9.56 -32.49 -6.92
N GLU A 372 9.05 -32.09 -5.75
CA GLU A 372 8.82 -32.96 -4.59
C GLU A 372 7.60 -33.87 -4.79
N LEU A 373 6.48 -33.32 -5.28
CA LEU A 373 5.20 -34.02 -5.37
C LEU A 373 4.91 -34.56 -6.78
N ARG A 374 5.74 -34.23 -7.78
CA ARG A 374 5.53 -34.58 -9.20
C ARG A 374 4.18 -34.11 -9.73
N LEU A 375 3.69 -32.99 -9.20
CA LEU A 375 2.46 -32.34 -9.64
C LEU A 375 2.82 -31.19 -10.59
N PRO A 376 2.29 -31.15 -11.82
CA PRO A 376 2.58 -30.04 -12.73
C PRO A 376 2.11 -28.72 -12.10
N VAL A 377 2.91 -27.65 -12.23
CA VAL A 377 2.58 -26.32 -11.65
C VAL A 377 1.20 -25.84 -12.08
N GLU A 378 0.78 -26.22 -13.28
CA GLU A 378 -0.54 -25.90 -13.86
C GLU A 378 -1.70 -26.54 -13.09
N SER A 379 -1.46 -27.64 -12.37
CA SER A 379 -2.46 -28.31 -11.51
C SER A 379 -2.52 -27.74 -10.10
N LEU A 380 -1.61 -26.83 -9.73
CA LEU A 380 -1.61 -26.19 -8.42
C LEU A 380 -2.62 -25.04 -8.42
N GLU A 381 -3.78 -25.29 -7.80
CA GLU A 381 -4.77 -24.23 -7.59
C GLU A 381 -4.26 -23.14 -6.65
N PHE A 382 -4.45 -21.90 -7.07
CA PHE A 382 -4.06 -20.72 -6.33
C PHE A 382 -5.16 -20.35 -5.33
N ILE A 383 -4.96 -20.67 -4.05
CA ILE A 383 -5.74 -20.07 -2.97
C ILE A 383 -5.01 -18.81 -2.52
N GLU A 384 -5.45 -17.64 -3.00
CA GLU A 384 -5.03 -16.37 -2.41
C GLU A 384 -5.39 -16.38 -0.92
N ARG A 385 -4.39 -16.50 -0.06
CA ARG A 385 -4.58 -16.31 1.38
C ARG A 385 -4.79 -14.84 1.68
N ARG A 386 -6.02 -14.37 1.45
CA ARG A 386 -6.62 -13.22 2.13
C ARG A 386 -7.93 -13.64 2.77
N ARG A 387 -7.83 -14.38 3.87
CA ARG A 387 -8.81 -14.24 4.95
C ARG A 387 -8.09 -14.43 6.28
N LYS A 388 -8.16 -13.41 7.13
CA LYS A 388 -7.99 -13.63 8.56
C LYS A 388 -9.01 -14.68 8.97
N MET A 389 -8.54 -15.86 9.35
CA MET A 389 -9.41 -16.89 9.88
C MET A 389 -9.85 -16.46 11.27
N THR A 390 -11.16 -16.46 11.45
CA THR A 390 -11.84 -16.11 12.69
C THR A 390 -12.37 -17.37 13.36
N LEU A 391 -12.74 -17.27 14.63
CA LEU A 391 -13.41 -18.37 15.33
C LEU A 391 -14.74 -18.75 14.68
N LYS A 392 -15.40 -17.82 13.99
CA LYS A 392 -16.60 -18.08 13.20
C LYS A 392 -16.34 -19.09 12.08
N ASP A 393 -15.21 -18.99 11.38
CA ASP A 393 -14.87 -19.93 10.32
C ASP A 393 -14.71 -21.37 10.87
N ILE A 394 -14.19 -21.52 12.09
CA ILE A 394 -14.11 -22.81 12.78
C ILE A 394 -15.51 -23.32 13.14
N LEU A 395 -16.37 -22.45 13.68
CA LEU A 395 -17.76 -22.79 14.05
C LEU A 395 -18.62 -23.18 12.84
N GLU A 396 -18.37 -22.60 11.67
CA GLU A 396 -19.06 -22.95 10.42
C GLU A 396 -18.55 -24.26 9.83
N SER A 397 -17.28 -24.60 10.04
CA SER A 397 -16.67 -25.82 9.50
C SER A 397 -17.23 -27.12 10.08
N ARG A 398 -17.82 -27.06 11.29
CA ARG A 398 -18.45 -28.20 11.98
C ARG A 398 -19.64 -27.75 12.83
N PRO A 399 -20.79 -28.46 12.81
CA PRO A 399 -21.89 -28.15 13.70
C PRO A 399 -21.48 -28.42 15.16
N TYR A 400 -21.37 -27.37 15.96
CA TYR A 400 -21.15 -27.49 17.41
C TYR A 400 -22.50 -27.60 18.12
N GLU A 401 -22.73 -28.72 18.80
CA GLU A 401 -23.85 -28.82 19.74
C GLU A 401 -23.48 -28.07 21.03
N VAL A 402 -24.24 -27.04 21.40
CA VAL A 402 -24.06 -26.33 22.67
C VAL A 402 -24.58 -27.23 23.79
N VAL A 403 -23.66 -27.91 24.50
CA VAL A 403 -24.01 -28.75 25.64
C VAL A 403 -23.91 -27.92 26.93
N ALA A 404 -25.08 -27.66 27.53
CA ALA A 404 -25.20 -26.83 28.72
C ALA A 404 -25.98 -27.56 29.83
N ILE A 405 -25.66 -27.22 31.08
CA ILE A 405 -26.30 -27.74 32.30
C ILE A 405 -26.61 -26.57 33.24
N THR A 406 -27.68 -26.66 34.02
CA THR A 406 -28.02 -25.61 35.00
C THR A 406 -27.25 -25.81 36.29
N LYS A 407 -26.98 -24.72 37.03
CA LYS A 407 -26.23 -24.73 38.29
C LYS A 407 -26.82 -25.63 39.41
N ASP A 408 -28.11 -25.97 39.32
CA ASP A 408 -28.82 -26.79 40.31
C ASP A 408 -28.55 -28.29 40.20
N HIS A 409 -27.97 -28.73 39.08
CA HIS A 409 -27.60 -30.12 38.87
C HIS A 409 -26.40 -30.52 39.73
N THR A 410 -26.24 -31.83 39.95
CA THR A 410 -25.14 -32.38 40.72
C THR A 410 -23.89 -32.63 39.85
N VAL A 411 -22.75 -32.82 40.50
CA VAL A 411 -21.51 -33.30 39.83
C VAL A 411 -21.77 -34.61 39.08
N SER A 412 -22.57 -35.53 39.65
CA SER A 412 -22.94 -36.79 38.99
C SER A 412 -23.70 -36.57 37.69
N ASP A 413 -24.64 -35.62 37.67
CA ASP A 413 -25.42 -35.29 36.48
C ASP A 413 -24.52 -34.70 35.38
N ALA A 414 -23.60 -33.82 35.76
CA ALA A 414 -22.62 -33.24 34.83
C ALA A 414 -21.72 -34.31 34.21
N VAL A 415 -21.19 -35.23 35.01
CA VAL A 415 -20.35 -36.34 34.53
C VAL A 415 -21.12 -37.26 33.60
N THR A 416 -22.38 -37.55 33.93
CA THR A 416 -23.26 -38.38 33.09
C THR A 416 -23.51 -37.72 31.75
N LEU A 417 -23.84 -36.43 31.74
CA LEU A 417 -24.07 -35.67 30.51
C LEU A 417 -22.81 -35.55 29.65
N MET A 418 -21.64 -35.33 30.27
CA MET A 418 -20.35 -35.33 29.57
C MET A 418 -20.09 -36.65 28.85
N ARG A 419 -20.37 -37.78 29.51
CA ARG A 419 -20.22 -39.11 28.93
C ARG A 419 -21.21 -39.36 27.80
N GLU A 420 -22.49 -39.04 28.00
CA GLU A 420 -23.53 -39.24 27.00
C GLU A 420 -23.30 -38.44 25.72
N LYS A 421 -22.84 -37.19 25.87
CA LYS A 421 -22.56 -36.29 24.74
C LYS A 421 -21.13 -36.40 24.21
N ASN A 422 -20.29 -37.23 24.83
CA ASN A 422 -18.88 -37.41 24.49
C ASN A 422 -18.10 -36.08 24.44
N VAL A 423 -18.32 -35.21 25.44
CA VAL A 423 -17.69 -33.89 25.55
C VAL A 423 -16.81 -33.78 26.80
N SER A 424 -15.72 -33.03 26.70
CA SER A 424 -14.75 -32.81 27.80
C SER A 424 -15.01 -31.53 28.61
N GLY A 425 -16.09 -30.81 28.30
CA GLY A 425 -16.54 -29.65 29.06
C GLY A 425 -18.02 -29.34 28.81
N LEU A 426 -18.66 -28.71 29.79
CA LEU A 426 -20.05 -28.27 29.78
C LEU A 426 -20.15 -26.80 30.13
N PHE A 427 -21.08 -26.09 29.51
CA PHE A 427 -21.46 -24.76 29.96
C PHE A 427 -22.40 -24.84 31.15
N ILE A 428 -22.06 -24.16 32.25
CA ILE A 428 -22.99 -23.91 33.34
C ILE A 428 -23.75 -22.64 33.00
N VAL A 429 -25.07 -22.75 32.87
CA VAL A 429 -25.95 -21.63 32.50
C VAL A 429 -26.94 -21.30 33.61
N ASP A 430 -27.41 -20.05 33.62
CA ASP A 430 -28.51 -19.61 34.47
C ASP A 430 -29.89 -19.95 33.88
N GLU A 431 -30.96 -19.58 34.59
CA GLU A 431 -32.36 -19.75 34.17
C GLU A 431 -32.68 -19.03 32.84
N LYS A 432 -31.85 -18.05 32.43
CA LYS A 432 -31.97 -17.28 31.18
C LYS A 432 -31.03 -17.81 30.09
N ARG A 433 -30.42 -18.98 30.27
CA ARG A 433 -29.41 -19.59 29.38
C ARG A 433 -28.15 -18.74 29.15
N GLN A 434 -27.86 -17.79 30.03
CA GLN A 434 -26.62 -17.03 29.97
C GLN A 434 -25.48 -17.85 30.60
N LEU A 435 -24.29 -17.73 30.04
CA LEU A 435 -23.10 -18.42 30.52
C LEU A 435 -22.69 -17.92 31.91
N VAL A 436 -22.69 -18.81 32.90
CA VAL A 436 -22.28 -18.54 34.28
C VAL A 436 -20.88 -19.08 34.58
N SER A 437 -20.62 -20.34 34.18
CA SER A 437 -19.31 -20.98 34.38
C SER A 437 -19.08 -22.11 33.35
N ILE A 438 -17.93 -22.79 33.43
CA ILE A 438 -17.65 -24.00 32.65
C ILE A 438 -17.25 -25.12 33.61
N PHE A 439 -17.83 -26.29 33.43
CA PHE A 439 -17.43 -27.52 34.12
C PHE A 439 -16.60 -28.39 33.18
N THR A 440 -15.39 -28.79 33.58
CA THR A 440 -14.46 -29.55 32.75
C THR A 440 -13.95 -30.80 33.46
N GLU A 441 -13.26 -31.69 32.73
CA GLU A 441 -12.59 -32.86 33.32
C GLU A 441 -11.65 -32.50 34.49
N ARG A 442 -11.03 -31.32 34.46
CA ARG A 442 -10.17 -30.85 35.55
C ARG A 442 -10.96 -30.58 36.83
N ASP A 443 -12.22 -30.18 36.70
CA ASP A 443 -13.09 -29.93 37.83
C ASP A 443 -13.56 -31.25 38.45
N ILE A 444 -13.76 -32.29 37.63
CA ILE A 444 -13.95 -33.67 38.14
C ILE A 444 -12.73 -34.12 38.97
N VAL A 445 -11.50 -33.94 38.44
CA VAL A 445 -10.26 -34.30 39.16
C VAL A 445 -10.14 -33.54 40.48
N ARG A 446 -10.52 -32.26 40.51
CA ARG A 446 -10.55 -31.46 41.73
C ARG A 446 -11.58 -31.96 42.73
N CYS A 447 -12.80 -32.28 42.28
CA CYS A 447 -13.82 -32.85 43.15
C CYS A 447 -13.31 -34.13 43.84
N VAL A 448 -12.60 -34.98 43.10
CA VAL A 448 -11.98 -36.20 43.68
C VAL A 448 -10.87 -35.86 44.67
N TYR A 449 -9.99 -34.90 44.34
CA TYR A 449 -8.89 -34.49 45.22
C TYR A 449 -9.37 -33.86 46.52
N ASP A 450 -10.39 -32.99 46.44
CA ASP A 450 -10.96 -32.26 47.56
C ASP A 450 -12.03 -33.07 48.33
N ASN A 451 -12.27 -34.34 47.97
CA ASN A 451 -13.32 -35.21 48.52
C ASN A 451 -14.74 -34.61 48.46
N ILE A 452 -15.04 -33.86 47.40
CA ILE A 452 -16.37 -33.32 47.15
C ILE A 452 -17.32 -34.47 46.76
N PRO A 453 -18.47 -34.65 47.45
CA PRO A 453 -19.43 -35.70 47.11
C PRO A 453 -19.96 -35.54 45.68
N THR A 454 -20.21 -36.64 44.98
CA THR A 454 -20.80 -36.59 43.62
C THR A 454 -22.24 -36.07 43.62
N SER A 455 -22.91 -36.08 44.76
CA SER A 455 -24.22 -35.47 45.00
C SER A 455 -24.17 -33.96 45.23
N GLU A 456 -22.97 -33.36 45.31
CA GLU A 456 -22.82 -31.93 45.50
C GLU A 456 -23.32 -31.17 44.26
N LYS A 457 -23.95 -30.02 44.48
CA LYS A 457 -24.46 -29.19 43.39
C LYS A 457 -23.33 -28.41 42.72
N LEU A 458 -23.48 -28.19 41.41
CA LEU A 458 -22.52 -27.40 40.64
C LEU A 458 -22.39 -25.96 41.14
N GLU A 459 -23.45 -25.37 41.70
CA GLU A 459 -23.42 -24.03 42.29
C GLU A 459 -22.46 -23.87 43.47
N ASN A 460 -22.17 -24.97 44.18
CA ASN A 460 -21.30 -24.98 45.36
C ASN A 460 -19.82 -25.20 44.99
N LEU A 461 -19.50 -25.40 43.71
CA LEU A 461 -18.12 -25.49 43.22
C LEU A 461 -17.52 -24.10 42.99
N ILE A 462 -16.18 -24.00 43.09
CA ILE A 462 -15.45 -22.74 42.85
C ILE A 462 -15.69 -22.28 41.39
N MET A 463 -16.57 -21.30 41.22
CA MET A 463 -16.83 -20.63 39.94
C MET A 463 -15.66 -19.71 39.60
N ARG A 464 -15.08 -19.89 38.40
CA ARG A 464 -13.95 -19.08 37.91
C ARG A 464 -14.42 -17.98 36.98
N ASP A 465 -13.63 -16.90 36.91
CA ASP A 465 -13.72 -15.94 35.81
C ASP A 465 -13.47 -16.65 34.48
N ILE A 466 -14.49 -16.63 33.61
CA ILE A 466 -14.44 -17.23 32.28
C ILE A 466 -13.92 -16.18 31.30
N ILE A 467 -12.96 -16.58 30.45
CA ILE A 467 -12.58 -15.79 29.29
C ILE A 467 -13.44 -16.25 28.11
N THR A 468 -14.27 -15.35 27.61
CA THR A 468 -15.09 -15.56 26.40
C THR A 468 -14.46 -14.94 25.18
N PHE A 469 -14.76 -15.51 24.01
CA PHE A 469 -14.26 -15.07 22.72
C PHE A 469 -15.40 -14.61 21.82
N ASP A 470 -15.16 -13.58 21.03
CA ASP A 470 -16.10 -13.14 19.98
C ASP A 470 -15.92 -14.01 18.71
N PRO A 471 -16.99 -14.32 17.95
CA PRO A 471 -16.84 -15.08 16.69
C PRO A 471 -15.87 -14.44 15.70
N GLY A 472 -15.75 -13.11 15.67
CA GLY A 472 -14.80 -12.37 14.84
C GLY A 472 -13.36 -12.40 15.37
N THR A 473 -13.07 -13.08 16.48
CA THR A 473 -11.71 -13.18 17.03
C THR A 473 -10.81 -13.97 16.08
N ASP A 474 -9.66 -13.42 15.74
CA ASP A 474 -8.63 -14.10 14.94
C ASP A 474 -8.16 -15.41 15.61
N VAL A 475 -8.06 -16.50 14.86
CA VAL A 475 -7.63 -17.83 15.36
C VAL A 475 -6.24 -17.77 16.03
N SER A 476 -5.30 -17.02 15.44
CA SER A 476 -3.95 -16.82 16.00
C SER A 476 -3.96 -16.10 17.36
N THR A 477 -4.86 -15.12 17.51
CA THR A 477 -5.10 -14.41 18.78
C THR A 477 -5.70 -15.37 19.80
N ALA A 478 -6.69 -16.17 19.41
CA ALA A 478 -7.33 -17.15 20.27
C ALA A 478 -6.33 -18.20 20.81
N ILE A 479 -5.43 -18.70 19.95
CA ILE A 479 -4.38 -19.65 20.35
C ILE A 479 -3.38 -19.03 21.31
N SER A 480 -2.93 -17.81 21.00
CA SER A 480 -1.98 -17.09 21.85
C SER A 480 -2.55 -16.87 23.24
N LEU A 481 -3.83 -16.48 23.32
CA LEU A 481 -4.52 -16.28 24.58
C LEU A 481 -4.77 -17.59 25.32
N ALA A 482 -5.24 -18.63 24.61
CA ALA A 482 -5.51 -19.95 25.18
C ALA A 482 -4.24 -20.60 25.73
N SER A 483 -3.12 -20.52 25.01
CA SER A 483 -1.81 -21.03 25.45
C SER A 483 -1.30 -20.26 26.67
N ARG A 484 -1.27 -18.92 26.61
CA ARG A 484 -0.77 -18.06 27.70
C ARG A 484 -1.58 -18.22 28.99
N LYS A 485 -2.91 -18.37 28.88
CA LYS A 485 -3.82 -18.53 30.02
C LYS A 485 -4.11 -19.99 30.37
N ARG A 486 -3.50 -20.95 29.65
CA ARG A 486 -3.69 -22.41 29.84
C ARG A 486 -5.16 -22.86 29.76
N ILE A 487 -5.90 -22.28 28.83
CA ILE A 487 -7.31 -22.57 28.56
C ILE A 487 -7.40 -23.64 27.47
N ARG A 488 -8.23 -24.66 27.70
CA ARG A 488 -8.46 -25.76 26.75
C ARG A 488 -9.82 -25.71 26.07
N HIS A 489 -10.77 -25.00 26.66
CA HIS A 489 -12.14 -24.84 26.18
C HIS A 489 -12.41 -23.35 26.03
N LEU A 490 -12.66 -22.91 24.81
CA LEU A 490 -12.87 -21.52 24.43
C LEU A 490 -14.36 -21.31 24.18
N PRO A 491 -15.12 -20.77 25.16
CA PRO A 491 -16.49 -20.34 24.94
C PRO A 491 -16.53 -19.20 23.93
N VAL A 492 -17.26 -19.39 22.82
CA VAL A 492 -17.53 -18.34 21.84
C VAL A 492 -18.91 -17.77 22.11
N VAL A 493 -18.99 -16.46 22.33
CA VAL A 493 -20.21 -15.75 22.75
C VAL A 493 -20.42 -14.55 21.84
N GLU A 494 -21.62 -14.41 21.29
CA GLU A 494 -22.05 -13.27 20.47
C GLU A 494 -23.29 -12.66 21.13
N ASN A 495 -23.28 -11.36 21.40
CA ASN A 495 -24.40 -10.66 22.04
C ASN A 495 -24.92 -11.34 23.33
N LYS A 496 -24.00 -11.84 24.17
CA LYS A 496 -24.28 -12.59 25.41
C LYS A 496 -24.93 -13.97 25.23
N THR A 497 -25.02 -14.46 24.00
CA THR A 497 -25.52 -15.80 23.67
C THR A 497 -24.34 -16.71 23.33
N ILE A 498 -24.35 -17.94 23.86
CA ILE A 498 -23.33 -18.94 23.56
C ILE A 498 -23.54 -19.42 22.13
N VAL A 499 -22.54 -19.23 21.28
CA VAL A 499 -22.56 -19.64 19.86
C VAL A 499 -21.86 -20.98 19.67
N GLY A 500 -20.88 -21.31 20.52
CA GLY A 500 -20.22 -22.61 20.48
C GLY A 500 -19.07 -22.74 21.47
N MET A 501 -18.52 -23.95 21.55
CA MET A 501 -17.32 -24.25 22.33
C MET A 501 -16.23 -24.74 21.39
N ILE A 502 -15.14 -23.98 21.25
CA ILE A 502 -13.96 -24.41 20.49
C ILE A 502 -12.95 -24.98 21.47
N THR A 503 -12.45 -26.19 21.24
CA THR A 503 -11.38 -26.74 22.05
C THR A 503 -10.02 -26.31 21.52
N PHE A 504 -8.99 -26.34 22.37
CA PHE A 504 -7.62 -26.14 21.91
C PHE A 504 -7.21 -27.18 20.85
N ARG A 505 -7.76 -28.41 20.94
CA ARG A 505 -7.58 -29.41 19.90
C ARG A 505 -8.19 -28.97 18.58
N ASP A 506 -9.34 -28.31 18.57
CA ASP A 506 -9.96 -27.81 17.34
C ASP A 506 -9.11 -26.72 16.70
N LEU A 507 -8.62 -25.76 17.50
CA LEU A 507 -7.66 -24.74 17.03
C LEU A 507 -6.42 -25.38 16.40
N VAL A 508 -5.85 -26.38 17.07
CA VAL A 508 -4.67 -27.10 16.59
C VAL A 508 -5.00 -27.95 15.37
N SER A 509 -6.16 -28.63 15.31
CA SER A 509 -6.56 -29.46 14.17
C SER A 509 -6.86 -28.64 12.93
N TYR A 510 -7.35 -27.41 13.13
CA TYR A 510 -7.60 -26.46 12.05
C TYR A 510 -6.29 -25.85 11.53
N LEU A 511 -5.30 -25.65 12.40
CA LEU A 511 -3.97 -25.16 12.03
C LEU A 511 -2.96 -26.27 11.66
N LEU A 512 -3.18 -27.52 12.06
CA LEU A 512 -2.25 -28.64 11.84
C LEU A 512 -1.93 -28.83 10.36
N PRO A 513 -2.90 -28.74 9.42
CA PRO A 513 -2.59 -28.74 8.00
C PRO A 513 -1.63 -27.60 7.61
N GLU A 514 -1.77 -26.42 8.22
CA GLU A 514 -0.87 -25.28 7.97
C GLU A 514 0.51 -25.48 8.60
N ILE A 515 0.57 -26.00 9.83
CA ILE A 515 1.82 -26.18 10.58
C ILE A 515 2.63 -27.36 10.04
N CYS A 516 1.99 -28.48 9.68
CA CYS A 516 2.66 -29.59 9.00
C CYS A 516 3.23 -29.13 7.66
N PHE A 517 2.47 -28.34 6.89
CA PHE A 517 2.98 -27.72 5.67
C PHE A 517 4.19 -26.80 5.91
N MET A 518 4.23 -26.08 7.04
CA MET A 518 5.35 -25.21 7.43
C MET A 518 6.55 -25.97 8.03
N ALA A 519 6.35 -27.12 8.67
CA ALA A 519 7.40 -27.91 9.32
C ALA A 519 8.11 -28.85 8.33
N ASP A 520 7.42 -29.31 7.30
CA ASP A 520 8.01 -30.08 6.20
C ASP A 520 8.75 -29.19 5.19
N THR A 521 8.71 -27.86 5.36
CA THR A 521 9.40 -26.86 4.51
C THR A 521 10.53 -26.09 5.20
N MET A 522 10.91 -26.46 6.44
CA MET A 522 12.20 -26.09 7.06
C MET A 522 13.26 -27.11 6.70
#